data_AF-A0A961XM54-F1
#
_entry.id   AF-A0A961XM54-F1
#
_cell.length_a   1.000
_cell.length_b   1.000
_cell.length_c   1.000
_cell.angle_alpha   90.00
_cell.angle_beta   90.00
_cell.angle_gamma   90.00
#
_symmetry.space_group_name_H-M   'P 1'
#
loop_
_entity.id
_entity.type
_entity.pdbx_description
1 polymer ?
#
loop_
_entity_poly.entity_id
_entity_poly.type
_entity_poly.pdbx_seq_one_letter_code
_entity_poly.pdbx_strand_id
1 'polypeptide(L)'
;PIPGKLRIGGFGGAEKLAAFLTREGFTRMIDATHPFAQKISANAVEAAATAGIPLDIRLRKAWQKLPGDHWIEVNSLEEARDILPAGARALLALGSQHINVFASRSDVHFVVRMVDRPDEPLALPDHVLLAMKPGDVAAEKALFTSHRLTHIVCRNSGGKGAQAKLAAARDLGLPVVMIQRATLEPGT
;
A
#
# COMPACT_ATOMS: atom_id res chain seq x y z
N PRO A 1 16.03 14.71 -8.21
CA PRO A 1 16.26 14.56 -6.75
C PRO A 1 16.04 15.90 -6.06
N ILE A 2 15.38 15.93 -4.90
CA ILE A 2 15.31 17.16 -4.09
C ILE A 2 16.70 17.34 -3.46
N PRO A 3 17.31 18.53 -3.50
CA PRO A 3 18.58 18.79 -2.81
C PRO A 3 18.49 18.42 -1.33
N GLY A 4 19.47 17.67 -0.81
CA GLY A 4 19.48 17.25 0.60
C GLY A 4 20.34 16.02 0.86
N LYS A 5 20.45 15.65 2.13
CA LYS A 5 21.10 14.40 2.57
C LYS A 5 20.09 13.26 2.54
N LEU A 6 20.46 12.13 1.93
CA LEU A 6 19.67 10.91 1.96
C LEU A 6 20.13 10.01 3.12
N ARG A 7 19.19 9.55 3.93
CA ARG A 7 19.41 8.51 4.94
C ARG A 7 18.49 7.33 4.65
N ILE A 8 19.02 6.12 4.66
CA ILE A 8 18.28 4.86 4.46
C ILE A 8 18.31 4.05 5.77
N GLY A 9 17.18 3.45 6.13
CA GLY A 9 17.02 2.63 7.34
C GLY A 9 16.07 3.25 8.37
N GLY A 10 15.60 2.46 9.33
CA GLY A 10 14.72 2.94 10.40
C GLY A 10 15.43 3.86 11.40
N PHE A 11 14.64 4.62 12.18
CA PHE A 11 15.14 5.40 13.33
C PHE A 11 15.12 4.58 14.63
N GLY A 12 14.31 3.51 14.70
CA GLY A 12 14.20 2.67 15.89
C GLY A 12 13.20 3.16 16.93
N GLY A 13 12.11 3.79 16.49
CA GLY A 13 11.03 4.29 17.35
C GLY A 13 10.94 5.82 17.38
N ALA A 14 9.92 6.35 18.06
CA ALA A 14 9.69 7.78 18.22
C ALA A 14 10.83 8.47 19.00
N GLU A 15 11.23 7.89 20.14
CA GLU A 15 12.31 8.43 20.99
C GLU A 15 13.63 8.63 20.23
N LYS A 16 14.05 7.61 19.47
CA LYS A 16 15.29 7.67 18.68
C LYS A 16 15.17 8.63 17.49
N LEU A 17 13.97 8.78 16.93
CA LEU A 17 13.70 9.81 15.93
C LEU A 17 13.80 11.20 16.54
N ALA A 18 13.24 11.44 17.73
CA ALA A 18 13.35 12.73 18.42
C ALA A 18 14.81 13.09 18.74
N ALA A 19 15.57 12.14 19.30
CA ALA A 19 16.99 12.33 19.57
C ALA A 19 17.80 12.63 18.30
N PHE A 20 17.45 12.00 17.18
CA PHE A 20 18.04 12.30 15.87
C PHE A 20 17.70 13.73 15.42
N LEU A 21 16.43 14.13 15.52
CA LEU A 21 15.97 15.46 15.11
C LEU A 21 16.73 16.56 15.88
N THR A 22 16.83 16.41 17.21
CA THR A 22 17.55 17.36 18.08
C THR A 22 19.04 17.39 17.79
N ARG A 23 19.70 16.23 17.71
CA ARG A 23 21.15 16.15 17.50
C ARG A 23 21.58 16.78 16.17
N GLU A 24 20.82 16.54 15.10
CA GLU A 24 21.14 17.04 13.77
C GLU A 24 20.62 18.47 13.54
N GLY A 25 19.93 19.08 14.52
CA GLY A 25 19.45 20.46 14.46
C GLY A 25 18.32 20.68 13.45
N PHE A 26 17.45 19.69 13.24
CA PHE A 26 16.28 19.87 12.38
C PHE A 26 15.27 20.82 13.04
N THR A 27 14.71 21.76 12.26
CA THR A 27 13.77 22.78 12.77
C THR A 27 12.31 22.52 12.36
N ARG A 28 12.07 21.52 11.50
CA ARG A 28 10.75 21.14 10.99
C ARG A 28 10.79 19.71 10.46
N MET A 29 9.68 18.99 10.60
CA MET A 29 9.50 17.69 9.98
C MET A 29 8.33 17.72 8.99
N ILE A 30 8.48 17.03 7.85
CA ILE A 30 7.40 16.78 6.90
C ILE A 30 7.20 15.27 6.81
N ASP A 31 6.05 14.78 7.26
CA ASP A 31 5.66 13.38 7.03
C ASP A 31 5.01 13.27 5.65
N ALA A 32 5.77 12.76 4.68
CA ALA A 32 5.30 12.44 3.34
C ALA A 32 5.29 10.91 3.08
N THR A 33 5.14 10.12 4.14
CA THR A 33 5.10 8.65 4.05
C THR A 33 3.82 8.15 3.35
N HIS A 34 3.78 6.84 3.08
CA HIS A 34 2.62 6.22 2.44
C HIS A 34 1.40 6.28 3.39
N PRO A 35 0.15 6.52 2.93
CA PRO A 35 -1.03 6.64 3.81
C PRO A 35 -1.39 5.41 4.67
N PHE A 36 -0.72 4.28 4.45
CA PHE A 36 -0.85 3.06 5.25
C PHE A 36 0.35 2.81 6.17
N ALA A 37 1.33 3.73 6.20
CA ALA A 37 2.53 3.65 7.02
C ALA A 37 2.26 4.20 8.44
N GLN A 38 1.17 3.76 9.06
CA GLN A 38 0.63 4.30 10.32
C GLN A 38 1.68 4.36 11.43
N LYS A 39 2.51 3.32 11.57
CA LYS A 39 3.53 3.23 12.62
C LYS A 39 4.57 4.36 12.54
N ILE A 40 5.09 4.64 11.34
CA ILE A 40 6.09 5.71 11.20
C ILE A 40 5.44 7.09 11.30
N SER A 41 4.20 7.26 10.82
CA SER A 41 3.44 8.50 11.02
C SER A 41 3.17 8.78 12.50
N ALA A 42 2.75 7.77 13.28
CA ALA A 42 2.57 7.89 14.72
C ALA A 42 3.90 8.25 15.43
N ASN A 43 4.98 7.55 15.08
CA ASN A 43 6.32 7.89 15.60
C ASN A 43 6.74 9.32 15.24
N ALA A 44 6.38 9.82 14.05
CA ALA A 44 6.70 11.17 13.64
C ALA A 44 5.93 12.22 14.46
N VAL A 45 4.65 11.98 14.75
CA VAL A 45 3.85 12.85 15.64
C VAL A 45 4.50 12.94 17.02
N GLU A 46 4.79 11.80 17.64
CA GLU A 46 5.40 11.76 18.98
C GLU A 46 6.82 12.37 18.98
N ALA A 47 7.63 12.07 17.98
CA ALA A 47 8.99 12.59 17.89
C ALA A 47 9.05 14.10 17.65
N ALA A 48 8.14 14.65 16.82
CA ALA A 48 8.02 16.08 16.61
C ALA A 48 7.66 16.83 17.90
N ALA A 49 6.67 16.29 18.63
CA ALA A 49 6.26 16.83 19.92
C ALA A 49 7.42 16.81 20.92
N THR A 50 8.14 15.69 21.00
CA THR A 50 9.29 15.52 21.92
C THR A 50 10.46 16.44 21.57
N ALA A 51 10.75 16.63 20.28
CA ALA A 51 11.81 17.52 19.81
C ALA A 51 11.40 19.01 19.82
N GLY A 52 10.13 19.32 20.07
CA GLY A 52 9.61 20.69 20.08
C GLY A 52 9.60 21.36 18.70
N ILE A 53 9.42 20.59 17.62
CA ILE A 53 9.43 21.11 16.25
C ILE A 53 8.08 20.93 15.55
N PRO A 54 7.70 21.83 14.63
CA PRO A 54 6.49 21.68 13.83
C PRO A 54 6.54 20.44 12.92
N LEU A 55 5.40 19.77 12.79
CA LEU A 55 5.17 18.64 11.89
C LEU A 55 4.10 18.99 10.84
N ASP A 56 4.48 18.87 9.56
CA ASP A 56 3.56 18.95 8.43
C ASP A 56 3.26 17.56 7.86
N ILE A 57 2.03 17.08 7.96
CA ILE A 57 1.62 15.79 7.39
C ILE A 57 1.08 16.01 5.96
N ARG A 58 1.73 15.39 4.97
CA ARG A 58 1.39 15.52 3.54
C ARG A 58 0.85 14.21 2.99
N LEU A 59 -0.44 13.99 3.20
CA LEU A 59 -1.17 12.83 2.68
C LEU A 59 -1.83 13.14 1.33
N ARG A 60 -1.67 12.22 0.38
CA ARG A 60 -2.43 12.27 -0.88
C ARG A 60 -3.90 11.95 -0.59
N LYS A 61 -4.84 12.64 -1.24
CA LYS A 61 -6.29 12.33 -1.12
C LYS A 61 -6.55 10.87 -1.52
N ALA A 62 -7.53 10.23 -0.88
CA ALA A 62 -8.00 8.90 -1.28
C ALA A 62 -8.52 8.95 -2.73
N TRP A 63 -8.32 7.86 -3.48
CA TRP A 63 -8.99 7.71 -4.76
C TRP A 63 -10.50 7.68 -4.52
N GLN A 64 -11.24 8.26 -5.46
CA GLN A 64 -12.69 8.26 -5.47
C GLN A 64 -13.19 7.23 -6.48
N LYS A 65 -14.26 6.53 -6.13
CA LYS A 65 -14.93 5.58 -7.03
C LYS A 65 -15.55 6.37 -8.19
N LEU A 66 -15.20 5.99 -9.43
CA LEU A 66 -15.74 6.60 -10.64
C LEU A 66 -16.87 5.74 -11.22
N PRO A 67 -17.73 6.28 -12.09
CA PRO A 67 -18.70 5.48 -12.84
C PRO A 67 -18.02 4.30 -13.56
N GLY A 68 -18.61 3.11 -13.44
CA GLY A 68 -18.06 1.86 -13.98
C GLY A 68 -17.05 1.15 -13.05
N ASP A 69 -16.61 1.77 -11.95
CA ASP A 69 -15.77 1.08 -10.97
C ASP A 69 -16.56 0.05 -10.16
N HIS A 70 -16.06 -1.19 -10.10
CA HIS A 70 -16.63 -2.27 -9.28
C HIS A 70 -15.85 -2.44 -7.98
N TRP A 71 -15.87 -1.42 -7.12
CA TRP A 71 -15.18 -1.50 -5.83
C TRP A 71 -16.01 -2.26 -4.79
N ILE A 72 -15.35 -3.19 -4.12
CA ILE A 72 -15.78 -3.86 -2.89
C ILE A 72 -14.93 -3.27 -1.78
N GLU A 73 -15.52 -2.42 -0.95
CA GLU A 73 -14.79 -1.69 0.09
C GLU A 73 -14.70 -2.54 1.36
N VAL A 74 -13.49 -2.66 1.89
CA VAL A 74 -13.18 -3.43 3.10
C VAL A 74 -12.25 -2.64 4.01
N ASN A 75 -12.22 -2.95 5.30
CA ASN A 75 -11.47 -2.19 6.31
C ASN A 75 -10.15 -2.85 6.72
N SER A 76 -9.94 -4.12 6.33
CA SER A 76 -8.78 -4.89 6.75
C SER A 76 -8.26 -5.83 5.65
N LEU A 77 -7.06 -6.39 5.85
CA LEU A 77 -6.53 -7.39 4.93
C LEU A 77 -7.25 -8.73 5.10
N GLU A 78 -7.73 -9.01 6.31
CA GLU A 78 -8.50 -10.18 6.68
C GLU A 78 -9.86 -10.18 5.98
N GLU A 79 -10.59 -9.06 5.98
CA GLU A 79 -11.81 -8.90 5.20
C GLU A 79 -11.54 -9.03 3.69
N ALA A 80 -10.42 -8.45 3.22
CA ALA A 80 -10.02 -8.58 1.83
C ALA A 80 -9.71 -10.03 1.42
N ARG A 81 -9.17 -10.82 2.34
CA ARG A 81 -8.95 -12.26 2.17
C ARG A 81 -10.28 -13.01 2.14
N ASP A 82 -11.18 -12.72 3.08
CA ASP A 82 -12.40 -13.51 3.28
C ASP A 82 -13.43 -13.30 2.16
N ILE A 83 -13.46 -12.11 1.56
CA ILE A 83 -14.42 -11.80 0.49
C ILE A 83 -14.06 -12.43 -0.86
N LEU A 84 -12.82 -12.89 -1.05
CA LEU A 84 -12.43 -13.54 -2.32
C LEU A 84 -13.18 -14.87 -2.47
N PRO A 85 -13.86 -15.13 -3.60
CA PRO A 85 -14.54 -16.40 -3.80
C PRO A 85 -13.54 -17.53 -4.08
N ALA A 86 -13.96 -18.77 -3.80
CA ALA A 86 -13.19 -19.95 -4.19
C ALA A 86 -12.99 -19.99 -5.72
N GLY A 87 -11.81 -20.40 -6.16
CA GLY A 87 -11.41 -20.39 -7.57
C GLY A 87 -11.03 -19.02 -8.12
N ALA A 88 -11.01 -17.97 -7.28
CA ALA A 88 -10.57 -16.66 -7.72
C ALA A 88 -9.11 -16.68 -8.19
N ARG A 89 -8.83 -15.81 -9.16
CA ARG A 89 -7.48 -15.44 -9.61
C ARG A 89 -7.27 -13.98 -9.24
N ALA A 90 -6.53 -13.71 -8.18
CA ALA A 90 -6.48 -12.38 -7.54
C ALA A 90 -5.10 -11.74 -7.65
N LEU A 91 -5.04 -10.49 -8.14
CA LEU A 91 -3.83 -9.68 -8.05
C LEU A 91 -3.70 -9.07 -6.66
N LEU A 92 -2.64 -9.42 -5.92
CA LEU A 92 -2.28 -8.78 -4.66
C LEU A 92 -1.35 -7.59 -4.94
N ALA A 93 -1.92 -6.39 -5.04
CA ALA A 93 -1.19 -5.13 -5.20
C ALA A 93 -0.90 -4.47 -3.82
N LEU A 94 -0.31 -5.26 -2.91
CA LEU A 94 -0.17 -4.92 -1.48
C LEU A 94 1.29 -4.78 -1.00
N GLY A 95 2.27 -5.20 -1.81
CA GLY A 95 3.67 -5.34 -1.39
C GLY A 95 3.90 -6.57 -0.51
N SER A 96 5.17 -6.90 -0.23
CA SER A 96 5.57 -8.15 0.47
C SER A 96 5.10 -8.26 1.91
N GLN A 97 5.08 -7.16 2.66
CA GLN A 97 4.89 -7.18 4.11
C GLN A 97 3.45 -7.51 4.56
N HIS A 98 2.50 -7.66 3.63
CA HIS A 98 1.07 -7.66 3.93
C HIS A 98 0.29 -8.80 3.29
N ILE A 99 0.96 -9.78 2.70
CA ILE A 99 0.31 -10.87 1.96
C ILE A 99 0.16 -12.17 2.76
N ASN A 100 0.86 -12.34 3.89
CA ASN A 100 0.85 -13.59 4.65
C ASN A 100 -0.55 -13.97 5.17
N VAL A 101 -1.43 -13.00 5.39
CA VAL A 101 -2.84 -13.25 5.77
C VAL A 101 -3.59 -14.09 4.73
N PHE A 102 -3.21 -13.99 3.44
CA PHE A 102 -3.81 -14.75 2.34
C PHE A 102 -3.28 -16.20 2.25
N ALA A 103 -2.27 -16.59 3.03
CA ALA A 103 -1.68 -17.93 3.02
C ALA A 103 -2.69 -19.03 3.37
N SER A 104 -3.75 -18.69 4.10
CA SER A 104 -4.83 -19.61 4.47
C SER A 104 -5.78 -19.96 3.31
N ARG A 105 -5.67 -19.29 2.15
CA ARG A 105 -6.52 -19.50 0.97
C ARG A 105 -5.82 -20.37 -0.07
N SER A 106 -5.93 -21.69 0.09
CA SER A 106 -5.43 -22.67 -0.90
C SER A 106 -6.34 -22.84 -2.13
N ASP A 107 -7.53 -22.26 -2.08
CA ASP A 107 -8.56 -22.28 -3.11
C ASP A 107 -8.50 -21.08 -4.07
N VAL A 108 -7.51 -20.18 -3.90
CA VAL A 108 -7.35 -18.96 -4.68
C VAL A 108 -5.95 -18.94 -5.30
N HIS A 109 -5.87 -18.61 -6.59
CA HIS A 109 -4.61 -18.38 -7.28
C HIS A 109 -4.19 -16.92 -7.16
N PHE A 110 -3.02 -16.65 -6.58
CA PHE A 110 -2.53 -15.29 -6.37
C PHE A 110 -1.49 -14.86 -7.41
N VAL A 111 -1.74 -13.72 -8.04
CA VAL A 111 -0.69 -12.99 -8.78
C VAL A 111 -0.17 -11.92 -7.84
N VAL A 112 1.08 -12.03 -7.42
CA VAL A 112 1.68 -11.08 -6.49
C VAL A 112 2.60 -10.15 -7.26
N ARG A 113 2.43 -8.84 -7.11
CA ARG A 113 3.31 -7.86 -7.74
C ARG A 113 4.14 -7.13 -6.71
N MET A 114 5.46 -7.21 -6.88
CA MET A 114 6.44 -6.51 -6.03
C MET A 114 7.50 -5.84 -6.92
N VAL A 115 8.01 -4.68 -6.53
CA VAL A 115 9.10 -4.04 -7.27
C VAL A 115 10.40 -4.79 -7.02
N ASP A 116 10.69 -5.03 -5.74
CA ASP A 116 11.86 -5.79 -5.31
C ASP A 116 11.42 -7.21 -4.95
N ARG A 117 12.20 -8.20 -5.39
CA ARG A 117 11.96 -9.61 -5.04
C ARG A 117 12.20 -9.79 -3.53
N PRO A 118 11.33 -10.51 -2.81
CA PRO A 118 11.57 -10.81 -1.40
C PRO A 118 12.80 -11.72 -1.26
N ASP A 119 13.52 -11.59 -0.16
CA ASP A 119 14.67 -12.44 0.17
C ASP A 119 14.23 -13.88 0.48
N GLU A 120 13.03 -14.04 1.03
CA GLU A 120 12.42 -15.32 1.36
C GLU A 120 11.24 -15.64 0.42
N PRO A 121 10.98 -16.93 0.15
CA PRO A 121 9.78 -17.36 -0.59
C PRO A 121 8.49 -16.89 0.09
N LEU A 122 7.46 -16.63 -0.72
CA LEU A 122 6.16 -16.25 -0.19
C LEU A 122 5.45 -17.47 0.39
N ALA A 123 4.82 -17.29 1.55
CA ALA A 123 4.03 -18.33 2.22
C ALA A 123 2.66 -18.60 1.54
N LEU A 124 2.48 -18.21 0.28
CA LEU A 124 1.21 -18.40 -0.44
C LEU A 124 1.19 -19.78 -1.15
N PRO A 125 0.12 -20.57 -1.01
CA PRO A 125 0.09 -21.94 -1.54
C PRO A 125 0.08 -22.01 -3.07
N ASP A 126 -0.76 -21.22 -3.75
CA ASP A 126 -0.83 -21.13 -5.20
C ASP A 126 -0.60 -19.68 -5.64
N HIS A 127 0.60 -19.40 -6.16
CA HIS A 127 0.93 -18.04 -6.57
C HIS A 127 1.98 -17.93 -7.68
N VAL A 128 2.01 -16.76 -8.33
CA VAL A 128 3.11 -16.29 -9.17
C VAL A 128 3.59 -14.93 -8.69
N LEU A 129 4.90 -14.73 -8.64
CA LEU A 129 5.51 -13.44 -8.30
C LEU A 129 5.95 -12.70 -9.57
N LEU A 130 5.42 -11.49 -9.76
CA LEU A 130 5.83 -10.53 -10.77
C LEU A 130 6.72 -9.47 -10.12
N ALA A 131 8.03 -9.55 -10.40
CA ALA A 131 9.03 -8.59 -9.94
C ALA A 131 9.08 -7.38 -10.88
N MET A 132 8.07 -6.50 -10.82
CA MET A 132 7.92 -5.36 -11.72
C MET A 132 7.17 -4.19 -11.08
N LYS A 133 7.43 -2.99 -11.60
CA LYS A 133 6.65 -1.78 -11.27
C LYS A 133 5.26 -1.82 -11.93
N PRO A 134 4.25 -1.11 -11.38
CA PRO A 134 3.00 -0.88 -12.09
C PRO A 134 3.24 -0.24 -13.46
N GLY A 135 2.51 -0.69 -14.47
CA GLY A 135 2.55 -0.16 -15.82
C GLY A 135 1.51 0.95 -16.05
N ASP A 136 1.38 1.37 -17.31
CA ASP A 136 0.25 2.18 -17.76
C ASP A 136 -1.03 1.34 -17.92
N VAL A 137 -2.14 1.98 -18.28
CA VAL A 137 -3.45 1.30 -18.39
C VAL A 137 -3.43 0.14 -19.38
N ALA A 138 -2.74 0.29 -20.52
CA ALA A 138 -2.68 -0.76 -21.54
C ALA A 138 -1.88 -1.97 -21.05
N ALA A 139 -0.74 -1.72 -20.41
CA ALA A 139 0.09 -2.76 -19.79
C ALA A 139 -0.65 -3.48 -18.65
N GLU A 140 -1.38 -2.76 -17.81
CA GLU A 140 -2.20 -3.36 -16.75
C GLU A 140 -3.30 -4.25 -17.35
N LYS A 141 -4.01 -3.81 -18.40
CA LYS A 141 -5.03 -4.63 -19.08
C LYS A 141 -4.44 -5.90 -19.66
N ALA A 142 -3.29 -5.79 -20.34
CA ALA A 142 -2.61 -6.96 -20.90
C ALA A 142 -2.22 -7.97 -19.82
N LEU A 143 -1.69 -7.50 -18.68
CA LEU A 143 -1.36 -8.33 -17.52
C LEU A 143 -2.60 -9.00 -16.94
N PHE A 144 -3.71 -8.27 -16.80
CA PHE A 144 -4.92 -8.82 -16.20
C PHE A 144 -5.51 -9.92 -17.08
N THR A 145 -5.53 -9.70 -18.39
CA THR A 145 -5.99 -10.69 -19.36
C THR A 145 -5.07 -11.92 -19.42
N SER A 146 -3.75 -11.73 -19.50
CA SER A 146 -2.80 -12.84 -19.62
C SER A 146 -2.81 -13.77 -18.41
N HIS A 147 -2.96 -13.20 -17.21
CA HIS A 147 -3.07 -13.96 -15.98
C HIS A 147 -4.50 -14.43 -15.66
N ARG A 148 -5.48 -14.08 -16.50
CA ARG A 148 -6.91 -14.38 -16.32
C ARG A 148 -7.41 -13.92 -14.95
N LEU A 149 -7.06 -12.68 -14.58
CA LEU A 149 -7.46 -12.12 -13.29
C LEU A 149 -8.97 -11.97 -13.21
N THR A 150 -9.47 -12.24 -12.00
CA THR A 150 -10.88 -12.09 -11.63
C THR A 150 -11.05 -10.98 -10.60
N HIS A 151 -10.04 -10.71 -9.77
CA HIS A 151 -10.10 -9.74 -8.69
C HIS A 151 -8.77 -8.99 -8.57
N ILE A 152 -8.84 -7.76 -8.10
CA ILE A 152 -7.67 -6.99 -7.68
C ILE A 152 -7.84 -6.62 -6.22
N VAL A 153 -6.83 -6.91 -5.40
CA VAL A 153 -6.78 -6.48 -4.00
C VAL A 153 -5.77 -5.35 -3.90
N CYS A 154 -6.20 -4.18 -3.42
CA CYS A 154 -5.29 -3.07 -3.21
C CYS A 154 -5.73 -2.13 -2.08
N ARG A 155 -4.78 -1.33 -1.63
CA ARG A 155 -5.00 -0.26 -0.65
C ARG A 155 -5.41 1.03 -1.35
N ASN A 156 -6.31 1.81 -0.73
CA ASN A 156 -6.72 3.12 -1.24
C ASN A 156 -5.62 4.19 -1.05
N SER A 157 -4.47 4.04 -1.71
CA SER A 157 -3.28 4.86 -1.48
C SER A 157 -3.34 6.27 -2.06
N GLY A 158 -4.23 6.53 -3.02
CA GLY A 158 -4.43 7.88 -3.58
C GLY A 158 -3.30 8.42 -4.46
N GLY A 159 -2.26 7.64 -4.74
CA GLY A 159 -1.13 8.05 -5.58
C GLY A 159 -1.39 7.88 -7.07
N LYS A 160 -0.91 8.79 -7.92
CA LYS A 160 -1.04 8.66 -9.39
C LYS A 160 -0.34 7.40 -9.94
N GLY A 161 0.85 7.08 -9.42
CA GLY A 161 1.71 6.01 -9.95
C GLY A 161 1.17 4.58 -9.84
N ALA A 162 0.10 4.35 -9.10
CA ALA A 162 -0.55 3.04 -9.00
C ALA A 162 -2.04 3.08 -9.40
N GLN A 163 -2.51 4.18 -10.00
CA GLN A 163 -3.92 4.34 -10.37
C GLN A 163 -4.28 3.58 -11.66
N ALA A 164 -3.30 3.31 -12.53
CA ALA A 164 -3.52 2.63 -13.81
C ALA A 164 -4.27 1.29 -13.67
N LYS A 165 -3.96 0.52 -12.61
CA LYS A 165 -4.65 -0.75 -12.31
C LYS A 165 -6.16 -0.58 -12.10
N LEU A 166 -6.60 0.55 -11.55
CA LEU A 166 -8.02 0.84 -11.32
C LEU A 166 -8.73 1.18 -12.63
N ALA A 167 -8.07 1.93 -13.51
CA ALA A 167 -8.61 2.19 -14.84
C ALA A 167 -8.68 0.91 -15.69
N ALA A 168 -7.65 0.07 -15.64
CA ALA A 168 -7.65 -1.22 -16.31
C ALA A 168 -8.73 -2.17 -15.76
N ALA A 169 -8.95 -2.17 -14.44
CA ALA A 169 -10.03 -2.95 -13.82
C ALA A 169 -11.41 -2.50 -14.30
N ARG A 170 -11.64 -1.18 -14.33
CA ARG A 170 -12.87 -0.57 -14.85
C ARG A 170 -13.14 -0.98 -16.29
N ASP A 171 -12.15 -0.83 -17.15
CA ASP A 171 -12.26 -1.19 -18.57
C ASP A 171 -12.59 -2.66 -18.79
N LEU A 172 -12.14 -3.54 -17.88
CA LEU A 172 -12.36 -4.98 -17.94
C LEU A 172 -13.53 -5.46 -17.06
N GLY A 173 -14.22 -4.55 -16.37
CA GLY A 173 -15.31 -4.88 -15.44
C GLY A 173 -14.90 -5.68 -14.20
N LEU A 174 -13.60 -5.71 -13.87
CA LEU A 174 -13.06 -6.52 -12.77
C LEU A 174 -13.37 -5.91 -11.39
N PRO A 175 -13.86 -6.71 -10.43
CA PRO A 175 -13.96 -6.31 -9.04
C PRO A 175 -12.61 -5.88 -8.44
N VAL A 176 -12.63 -4.76 -7.72
CA VAL A 176 -11.50 -4.26 -6.93
C VAL A 176 -11.86 -4.33 -5.45
N VAL A 177 -11.22 -5.22 -4.73
CA VAL A 177 -11.25 -5.26 -3.26
C VAL A 177 -10.36 -4.13 -2.75
N MET A 178 -11.01 -3.05 -2.34
CA MET A 178 -10.38 -1.79 -1.95
C MET A 178 -10.30 -1.70 -0.43
N ILE A 179 -9.11 -1.88 0.11
CA ILE A 179 -8.85 -1.71 1.54
C ILE A 179 -8.80 -0.21 1.84
N GLN A 180 -9.71 0.24 2.69
CA GLN A 180 -9.81 1.63 3.10
C GLN A 180 -8.71 2.00 4.09
N ARG A 181 -8.43 3.30 4.18
CA ARG A 181 -7.51 3.82 5.19
C ARG A 181 -8.24 3.83 6.53
N ALA A 182 -7.51 3.59 7.62
CA ALA A 182 -8.05 3.94 8.93
C ALA A 182 -8.39 5.44 8.94
N THR A 183 -9.60 5.76 9.38
CA THR A 183 -9.94 7.12 9.80
C THR A 183 -9.12 7.42 11.03
N LEU A 184 -8.11 8.28 10.89
CA LEU A 184 -7.49 8.89 12.06
C LEU A 184 -8.56 9.81 12.65
N GLU A 185 -9.09 9.47 13.82
CA GLU A 185 -9.78 10.44 14.66
C GLU A 185 -8.87 11.67 14.79
N PRO A 186 -9.35 12.90 14.55
CA PRO A 186 -8.56 14.09 14.82
C PRO A 186 -8.16 14.04 16.29
N GLY A 187 -6.86 13.93 16.57
CA GLY A 187 -6.36 14.02 17.94
C GLY A 187 -6.82 15.34 18.55
N THR A 188 -7.49 15.25 19.70
CA THR A 188 -7.71 16.38 20.61
C THR A 188 -6.41 17.02 21.04
#